data_AF-A0A377G8X1-F1
#
_entry.id   AF-A0A377G8X1-F1
#
_cell.length_a   1.000
_cell.length_b   1.000
_cell.length_c   1.000
_cell.angle_alpha   90.00
_cell.angle_beta   90.00
_cell.angle_gamma   90.00
#
_symmetry.space_group_name_H-M   'P 1'
#
loop_
_entity.id
_entity.type
_entity.pdbx_description
1 polymer ?
#
loop_
_entity_poly.entity_id
_entity_poly.type
_entity_poly.pdbx_seq_one_letter_code
_entity_poly.pdbx_strand_id
1 'polypeptide(L)'
;MTQEKFDTKQNDVTVEDKSKNKNLSLFKANCLKLIPELAFFHWNNEALKEEQWQEALNRFDVLGKKKLTATHLIYLLSEVLETNFESISSKLQKKNPGRSCKRKLEQEEKIPRSQNSYSKKRKREIEASDPSRQVIVDDENIPSALKDSFKDLNLRVTSLTPGTPTKEFAEIKRTPGKRKVRPFYTKEGGSLNRPLTFYTPISPEGKKGMVVMKQVTAQELKDKIPTLAAQRAKPITFQVFKKDIKSNTRASRRINQKSMTGATCQQLFAAHGVDTIIKIHGSEYHWSHIWGLFLGGQHSVRNLIPTTAAANYNMLKIFERYVAKRLTEDNANSPDCIQITAIPKYEENSDSLIPIELKLNLSWEDKDTEGNSKKIAETITINTRSYRTMTDTMVQAISFARDDLELMMAVIKSQDQDSKLEDDQFENGSSFSI
;
A
#
# COMPACT_ATOMS: atom_id res chain seq x y z
N MET A 1 51.73 -23.63 54.31
CA MET A 1 50.58 -24.02 53.48
C MET A 1 49.93 -22.74 52.97
N THR A 2 50.26 -22.33 51.76
CA THR A 2 49.57 -21.26 51.04
C THR A 2 49.93 -21.42 49.56
N GLN A 3 48.99 -21.94 48.76
CA GLN A 3 49.06 -21.95 47.31
C GLN A 3 48.05 -20.92 46.81
N GLU A 4 48.55 -19.82 46.27
CA GLU A 4 47.75 -18.88 45.50
C GLU A 4 47.45 -19.49 44.12
N LYS A 5 46.16 -19.63 43.81
CA LYS A 5 45.69 -19.93 42.45
C LYS A 5 45.44 -18.60 41.74
N PHE A 6 46.25 -18.31 40.73
CA PHE A 6 45.98 -17.25 39.76
C PHE A 6 44.89 -17.70 38.79
N ASP A 7 43.78 -16.97 38.79
CA ASP A 7 42.62 -17.17 37.94
C ASP A 7 42.90 -16.58 36.55
N THR A 8 42.97 -17.44 35.52
CA THR A 8 43.17 -17.04 34.11
C THR A 8 41.81 -16.95 33.42
N LYS A 9 41.14 -15.80 33.54
CA LYS A 9 39.98 -15.44 32.72
C LYS A 9 40.27 -14.14 31.98
N GLN A 10 40.95 -14.22 30.83
CA GLN A 10 41.16 -13.03 29.99
C GLN A 10 41.24 -13.27 28.46
N ASN A 11 40.88 -14.45 27.95
CA ASN A 11 41.09 -14.78 26.53
C ASN A 11 39.85 -14.94 25.62
N ASP A 12 38.61 -14.86 26.13
CA ASP A 12 37.43 -15.05 25.25
C ASP A 12 36.96 -13.77 24.52
N VAL A 13 37.35 -12.58 24.97
CA VAL A 13 36.89 -11.32 24.34
C VAL A 13 37.66 -11.01 23.04
N THR A 14 38.85 -11.58 22.83
CA THR A 14 39.73 -11.17 21.71
C THR A 14 39.55 -11.96 20.42
N VAL A 15 38.89 -13.12 20.43
CA VAL A 15 38.77 -13.99 19.25
C VAL A 15 37.57 -13.61 18.38
N GLU A 16 36.41 -13.32 19.00
CA GLU A 16 35.21 -12.89 18.26
C GLU A 16 35.39 -11.53 17.57
N ASP A 17 36.02 -10.56 18.26
CA ASP A 17 36.24 -9.22 17.70
C ASP A 17 37.26 -9.21 16.55
N LYS A 18 38.28 -10.07 16.61
CA LYS A 18 39.24 -10.23 15.50
C LYS A 18 38.59 -10.86 14.27
N SER A 19 37.69 -11.83 14.47
CA SER A 19 36.96 -12.49 13.38
C SER A 19 35.98 -11.53 12.69
N LYS A 20 35.22 -10.77 13.48
CA LYS A 20 34.27 -9.74 12.97
C LYS A 20 34.98 -8.68 12.13
N ASN A 21 36.10 -8.14 12.63
CA ASN A 21 36.90 -7.15 11.91
C ASN A 21 37.51 -7.69 10.60
N LYS A 22 37.87 -8.98 10.56
CA LYS A 22 38.38 -9.62 9.33
C LYS A 22 37.30 -9.78 8.26
N ASN A 23 36.07 -10.09 8.65
CA ASN A 23 34.95 -10.19 7.71
C ASN A 23 34.56 -8.82 7.13
N LEU A 24 34.54 -7.77 7.97
CA LEU A 24 34.21 -6.42 7.53
C LEU A 24 35.24 -5.86 6.54
N SER A 25 36.53 -6.05 6.81
CA SER A 25 37.60 -5.62 5.90
C SER A 25 37.54 -6.34 4.55
N LEU A 26 37.28 -7.66 4.54
CA LEU A 26 37.10 -8.42 3.31
C LEU A 26 35.85 -7.96 2.53
N PHE A 27 34.74 -7.69 3.23
CA PHE A 27 33.52 -7.16 2.62
C PHE A 27 33.76 -5.80 1.96
N LYS A 28 34.43 -4.88 2.65
CA LYS A 28 34.81 -3.57 2.10
C LYS A 28 35.69 -3.71 0.85
N ALA A 29 36.71 -4.55 0.90
CA ALA A 29 37.59 -4.79 -0.24
C ALA A 29 36.81 -5.33 -1.46
N ASN A 30 35.87 -6.26 -1.23
CA ASN A 30 34.99 -6.78 -2.28
C ASN A 30 34.05 -5.70 -2.85
N CYS A 31 33.50 -4.82 -1.99
CA CYS A 31 32.67 -3.69 -2.41
C CYS A 31 33.46 -2.72 -3.31
N LEU A 32 34.67 -2.34 -2.90
CA LEU A 32 35.55 -1.44 -3.67
C LEU A 32 35.98 -2.06 -5.00
N LYS A 33 36.23 -3.38 -5.04
CA LYS A 33 36.50 -4.09 -6.29
C LYS A 33 35.30 -4.07 -7.24
N LEU A 34 34.09 -4.08 -6.70
CA LEU A 34 32.84 -4.15 -7.45
C LEU A 34 32.42 -2.77 -7.99
N ILE A 35 32.62 -1.72 -7.21
CA ILE A 35 32.37 -0.32 -7.56
C ILE A 35 33.56 0.52 -7.06
N PRO A 36 34.61 0.71 -7.88
CA PRO A 36 35.81 1.47 -7.48
C PRO A 36 35.51 2.90 -7.02
N GLU A 37 34.47 3.52 -7.57
CA GLU A 37 33.99 4.86 -7.21
C GLU A 37 33.60 4.98 -5.73
N LEU A 38 33.31 3.86 -5.04
CA LEU A 38 33.06 3.86 -3.60
C LEU A 38 34.24 4.38 -2.78
N ALA A 39 35.48 4.29 -3.28
CA ALA A 39 36.67 4.81 -2.58
C ALA A 39 36.60 6.32 -2.33
N PHE A 40 35.86 7.05 -3.19
CA PHE A 40 35.71 8.50 -3.14
C PHE A 40 34.26 8.92 -2.83
N PHE A 41 33.39 7.97 -2.53
CA PHE A 41 31.98 8.23 -2.30
C PHE A 41 31.77 8.90 -0.95
N HIS A 42 31.16 10.07 -0.98
CA HIS A 42 30.74 10.81 0.20
C HIS A 42 29.22 10.95 0.21
N TRP A 43 28.61 10.61 1.34
CA TRP A 43 27.20 10.86 1.61
C TRP A 43 27.09 12.00 2.61
N ASN A 44 26.34 13.06 2.25
CA ASN A 44 26.27 14.29 3.04
C ASN A 44 27.66 14.87 3.39
N ASN A 45 28.58 14.85 2.42
CA ASN A 45 29.98 15.30 2.56
C ASN A 45 30.84 14.48 3.54
N GLU A 46 30.35 13.34 4.00
CA GLU A 46 31.10 12.42 4.87
C GLU A 46 31.37 11.08 4.15
N ALA A 47 32.54 10.50 4.39
CA ALA A 47 32.81 9.12 3.98
C ALA A 47 31.92 8.14 4.77
N LEU A 48 31.69 6.95 4.21
CA LEU A 48 30.90 5.92 4.88
C LEU A 48 31.54 5.51 6.22
N LYS A 49 30.78 5.62 7.31
CA LYS A 49 31.20 5.27 8.68
C LYS A 49 31.33 3.75 8.83
N GLU A 50 32.15 3.31 9.79
CA GLU A 50 32.35 1.88 10.08
C GLU A 50 31.03 1.15 10.35
N GLU A 51 30.15 1.80 11.10
CA GLU A 51 28.81 1.31 11.45
C GLU A 51 27.94 1.08 10.21
N GLN A 52 28.03 1.97 9.21
CA GLN A 52 27.26 1.83 7.96
C GLN A 52 27.77 0.65 7.14
N TRP A 53 29.09 0.43 7.11
CA TRP A 53 29.67 -0.75 6.48
C TRP A 53 29.27 -2.04 7.19
N GLN A 54 29.29 -2.03 8.52
CA GLN A 54 28.90 -3.18 9.32
C GLN A 54 27.42 -3.52 9.13
N GLU A 55 26.54 -2.51 9.09
CA GLU A 55 25.12 -2.72 8.82
C GLU A 55 24.87 -3.25 7.41
N ALA A 56 25.60 -2.75 6.40
CA ALA A 56 25.51 -3.28 5.04
C ALA A 56 25.94 -4.76 4.96
N LEU A 57 27.02 -5.12 5.67
CA LEU A 57 27.48 -6.51 5.78
C LEU A 57 26.44 -7.39 6.47
N ASN A 58 25.94 -6.97 7.64
CA ASN A 58 24.93 -7.71 8.39
C ASN A 58 23.70 -8.02 7.52
N ARG A 59 23.22 -7.02 6.76
CA ARG A 59 22.09 -7.20 5.84
C ARG A 59 22.40 -8.15 4.68
N PHE A 60 23.62 -8.11 4.16
CA PHE A 60 24.04 -9.02 3.11
C PHE A 60 24.12 -10.47 3.61
N ASP A 61 24.66 -10.68 4.81
CA ASP A 61 24.82 -11.99 5.44
C ASP A 61 23.47 -12.62 5.79
N VAL A 62 22.52 -11.83 6.31
CA VAL A 62 21.15 -12.28 6.60
C VAL A 62 20.47 -12.85 5.35
N LEU A 63 20.73 -12.28 4.17
CA LEU A 63 20.14 -12.77 2.91
C LEU A 63 20.74 -14.11 2.45
N GLY A 64 21.80 -14.60 3.10
CA GLY A 64 22.46 -15.87 2.78
C GLY A 64 23.03 -15.93 1.36
N LYS A 65 23.35 -14.77 0.77
CA LYS A 65 23.81 -14.70 -0.62
C LYS A 65 25.30 -14.96 -0.72
N LYS A 66 25.67 -15.84 -1.67
CA LYS A 66 27.08 -16.17 -1.94
C LYS A 66 27.83 -15.06 -2.70
N LYS A 67 27.13 -14.21 -3.47
CA LYS A 67 27.75 -13.23 -4.35
C LYS A 67 27.07 -11.87 -4.25
N LEU A 68 27.89 -10.84 -4.01
CA LEU A 68 27.49 -9.45 -4.06
C LEU A 68 27.53 -8.95 -5.52
N THR A 69 26.48 -8.26 -5.96
CA THR A 69 26.43 -7.58 -7.27
C THR A 69 26.35 -6.08 -7.07
N ALA A 70 26.81 -5.29 -8.04
CA ALA A 70 26.85 -3.82 -7.92
C ALA A 70 25.45 -3.25 -7.63
N THR A 71 24.43 -3.73 -8.34
CA THR A 71 23.03 -3.37 -8.09
C THR A 71 22.59 -3.69 -6.66
N HIS A 72 22.99 -4.85 -6.13
CA HIS A 72 22.61 -5.24 -4.78
C HIS A 72 23.35 -4.42 -3.72
N LEU A 73 24.63 -4.08 -3.96
CA LEU A 73 25.39 -3.17 -3.11
C LEU A 73 24.77 -1.78 -3.06
N ILE A 74 24.40 -1.21 -4.21
CA ILE A 74 23.69 0.09 -4.27
C ILE A 74 22.39 0.03 -3.48
N TYR A 75 21.66 -1.08 -3.57
CA TYR A 75 20.45 -1.29 -2.78
C TYR A 75 20.72 -1.34 -1.27
N LEU A 76 21.72 -2.12 -0.84
CA LEU A 76 22.10 -2.17 0.58
C LEU A 76 22.50 -0.79 1.10
N LEU A 77 23.30 -0.04 0.34
CA LEU A 77 23.67 1.33 0.68
C LEU A 77 22.45 2.26 0.73
N SER A 78 21.50 2.13 -0.20
CA SER A 78 20.26 2.94 -0.17
C SER A 78 19.43 2.69 1.08
N GLU A 79 19.40 1.45 1.56
CA GLU A 79 18.69 1.07 2.78
C GLU A 79 19.42 1.52 4.06
N VAL A 80 20.75 1.42 4.09
CA VAL A 80 21.59 1.84 5.22
C VAL A 80 21.61 3.37 5.38
N LEU A 81 21.67 4.09 4.26
CA LEU A 81 21.70 5.55 4.22
C LEU A 81 20.30 6.18 4.17
N GLU A 82 19.26 5.36 4.24
CA GLU A 82 17.85 5.76 4.24
C GLU A 82 17.48 6.71 3.09
N THR A 83 17.93 6.37 1.89
CA THR A 83 17.76 7.21 0.69
C THR A 83 17.26 6.41 -0.51
N ASN A 84 16.93 7.11 -1.60
CA ASN A 84 16.52 6.45 -2.84
C ASN A 84 17.72 5.76 -3.51
N PHE A 85 17.51 4.55 -3.99
CA PHE A 85 18.40 3.82 -4.88
C PHE A 85 19.01 4.71 -5.97
N GLU A 86 18.21 5.53 -6.66
CA GLU A 86 18.69 6.36 -7.78
C GLU A 86 19.64 7.49 -7.32
N SER A 87 19.49 7.98 -6.09
CA SER A 87 20.39 8.99 -5.51
C SER A 87 21.79 8.40 -5.26
N ILE A 88 21.86 7.13 -4.86
CA ILE A 88 23.13 6.40 -4.70
C ILE A 88 23.68 6.01 -6.07
N SER A 89 22.83 5.44 -6.94
CA SER A 89 23.20 4.97 -8.26
C SER A 89 23.78 6.08 -9.13
N SER A 90 23.21 7.28 -9.11
CA SER A 90 23.71 8.44 -9.88
C SER A 90 25.07 8.95 -9.42
N LYS A 91 25.42 8.80 -8.13
CA LYS A 91 26.73 9.16 -7.59
C LYS A 91 27.80 8.09 -7.84
N LEU A 92 27.41 6.82 -7.83
CA LEU A 92 28.35 5.69 -7.92
C LEU A 92 28.54 5.12 -9.32
N GLN A 93 27.54 5.24 -10.20
CA GLN A 93 27.68 4.77 -11.57
C GLN A 93 28.27 5.89 -12.43
N LYS A 94 29.43 5.61 -13.04
CA LYS A 94 29.90 6.42 -14.18
C LYS A 94 28.75 6.51 -15.19
N LYS A 95 28.50 7.72 -15.71
CA LYS A 95 27.73 7.88 -16.94
C LYS A 95 28.43 7.01 -17.98
N ASN A 96 27.91 5.81 -18.24
CA ASN A 96 28.42 5.01 -19.34
C ASN A 96 28.34 5.89 -20.58
N PRO A 97 29.43 6.06 -21.35
CA PRO A 97 29.33 6.75 -22.62
C PRO A 97 28.20 6.09 -23.38
N GLY A 98 27.32 6.92 -23.96
CA GLY A 98 26.15 6.43 -24.67
C GLY A 98 26.60 5.35 -25.63
N ARG A 99 26.20 4.09 -25.38
CA ARG A 99 26.43 3.04 -26.36
C ARG A 99 25.69 3.50 -27.60
N SER A 100 26.44 3.83 -28.65
CA SER A 100 25.87 4.01 -29.97
C SER A 100 25.17 2.69 -30.29
N CYS A 101 23.84 2.67 -30.15
CA CYS A 101 23.05 1.59 -30.71
C CYS A 101 23.50 1.46 -32.16
N LYS A 102 23.90 0.25 -32.59
CA LYS A 102 24.03 -0.04 -34.02
C LYS A 102 22.80 0.53 -34.70
N ARG A 103 23.01 1.39 -35.71
CA ARG A 103 21.94 1.94 -36.55
C ARG A 103 20.96 0.81 -36.83
N LYS A 104 19.71 0.98 -36.40
CA LYS A 104 18.63 0.15 -36.95
C LYS A 104 18.68 0.42 -38.45
N LEU A 105 19.02 -0.62 -39.23
CA LEU A 105 18.68 -0.66 -40.64
C LEU A 105 17.20 -0.28 -40.73
N GLU A 106 16.91 0.70 -41.58
CA GLU A 106 15.57 1.19 -41.88
C GLU A 106 14.68 -0.03 -42.13
N GLN A 107 13.84 -0.34 -41.14
CA GLN A 107 12.70 -1.20 -41.40
C GLN A 107 11.73 -0.31 -42.15
N GLU A 108 11.56 -0.61 -43.43
CA GLU A 108 10.40 -0.24 -44.24
C GLU A 108 9.15 -0.14 -43.36
N GLU A 109 8.37 0.91 -43.60
CA GLU A 109 7.13 1.26 -42.93
C GLU A 109 6.27 0.03 -42.65
N LYS A 110 6.46 -0.57 -41.47
CA LYS A 110 5.48 -1.48 -40.92
C LYS A 110 4.36 -0.61 -40.40
N ILE A 111 3.32 -0.52 -41.22
CA ILE A 111 1.92 -0.21 -40.90
C ILE A 111 1.68 -0.40 -39.39
N PRO A 112 1.12 0.60 -38.68
CA PRO A 112 0.95 0.54 -37.24
C PRO A 112 0.09 -0.68 -36.91
N ARG A 113 0.74 -1.76 -36.45
CA ARG A 113 0.04 -2.89 -35.85
C ARG A 113 -0.68 -2.33 -34.64
N SER A 114 -2.00 -2.29 -34.75
CA SER A 114 -2.92 -1.87 -33.69
C SER A 114 -2.40 -2.32 -32.33
N GLN A 115 -2.32 -1.40 -31.38
CA GLN A 115 -2.16 -1.69 -29.96
C GLN A 115 -3.40 -2.41 -29.42
N ASN A 116 -3.67 -3.61 -29.93
CA ASN A 116 -4.62 -4.54 -29.36
C ASN A 116 -3.83 -5.68 -28.73
N SER A 117 -3.08 -5.36 -27.66
CA SER A 117 -2.63 -6.37 -26.73
C SER A 117 -3.82 -6.81 -25.87
N TYR A 118 -4.60 -7.74 -26.43
CA TYR A 118 -5.43 -8.71 -25.74
C TYR A 118 -5.77 -8.40 -24.28
N SER A 119 -6.75 -7.52 -24.07
CA SER A 119 -7.59 -7.60 -22.88
C SER A 119 -8.56 -8.77 -23.08
N LYS A 120 -8.04 -10.01 -23.01
CA LYS A 120 -8.90 -11.16 -22.72
C LYS A 120 -9.45 -10.94 -21.31
N LYS A 121 -10.57 -10.21 -21.21
CA LYS A 121 -11.45 -10.17 -20.03
C LYS A 121 -11.84 -11.62 -19.73
N ARG A 122 -11.04 -12.28 -18.88
CA ARG A 122 -11.39 -13.58 -18.31
C ARG A 122 -12.46 -13.33 -17.27
N LYS A 123 -13.68 -13.79 -17.55
CA LYS A 123 -14.70 -14.01 -16.52
C LYS A 123 -14.10 -14.99 -15.51
N ARG A 124 -13.82 -14.51 -14.30
CA ARG A 124 -13.62 -15.39 -13.15
C ARG A 124 -15.01 -15.73 -12.64
N GLU A 125 -15.29 -17.02 -12.50
CA GLU A 125 -16.47 -17.50 -11.79
C GLU A 125 -16.39 -17.00 -10.34
N ILE A 126 -17.33 -16.12 -10.00
CA ILE A 126 -17.63 -15.72 -8.63
C ILE A 126 -19.01 -16.31 -8.36
N GLU A 127 -19.04 -17.49 -7.77
CA GLU A 127 -20.26 -18.04 -7.18
C GLU A 127 -20.18 -17.91 -5.66
N ALA A 128 -21.03 -17.05 -5.11
CA ALA A 128 -21.88 -17.28 -3.94
C ALA A 128 -22.40 -15.93 -3.37
N SER A 129 -23.73 -15.82 -3.27
CA SER A 129 -24.53 -14.64 -2.88
C SER A 129 -24.45 -13.49 -3.89
N ASP A 130 -25.59 -12.85 -4.18
CA ASP A 130 -25.71 -11.74 -5.12
C ASP A 130 -24.55 -10.74 -4.97
N PRO A 131 -23.55 -10.77 -5.88
CA PRO A 131 -22.34 -9.95 -5.78
C PRO A 131 -22.64 -8.45 -5.79
N SER A 132 -23.84 -8.07 -6.25
CA SER A 132 -24.28 -6.69 -6.33
C SER A 132 -24.66 -6.10 -4.95
N ARG A 133 -25.05 -6.91 -3.97
CA ARG A 133 -25.54 -6.43 -2.65
C ARG A 133 -24.55 -6.61 -1.49
N GLN A 134 -23.24 -6.55 -1.78
CA GLN A 134 -22.21 -6.70 -0.74
C GLN A 134 -21.92 -5.40 0.02
N VAL A 135 -22.23 -4.25 -0.57
CA VAL A 135 -22.04 -2.94 0.06
C VAL A 135 -23.28 -2.57 0.84
N ILE A 136 -23.08 -2.23 2.11
CA ILE A 136 -24.12 -1.81 3.02
C ILE A 136 -23.83 -0.38 3.47
N VAL A 137 -24.85 0.46 3.44
CA VAL A 137 -24.79 1.83 3.95
C VAL A 137 -25.79 1.94 5.09
N ASP A 138 -25.37 2.60 6.16
CA ASP A 138 -26.19 2.80 7.35
C ASP A 138 -27.27 3.85 7.07
N ASP A 139 -28.54 3.49 7.23
CA ASP A 139 -29.67 4.36 6.88
C ASP A 139 -29.67 5.70 7.64
N GLU A 140 -29.16 5.70 8.87
CA GLU A 140 -29.04 6.89 9.72
C GLU A 140 -28.01 7.90 9.22
N ASN A 141 -27.09 7.48 8.33
CA ASN A 141 -26.00 8.30 7.83
C ASN A 141 -26.23 8.79 6.38
N ILE A 142 -27.41 8.56 5.82
CA ILE A 142 -27.75 8.97 4.45
C ILE A 142 -28.80 10.10 4.50
N PRO A 143 -28.51 11.28 3.92
CA PRO A 143 -29.53 12.30 3.69
C PRO A 143 -30.71 11.73 2.88
N SER A 144 -31.95 12.03 3.28
CA SER A 144 -33.16 11.48 2.64
C SER A 144 -33.16 11.64 1.13
N ALA A 145 -32.71 12.79 0.62
CA ALA A 145 -32.62 13.12 -0.80
C ALA A 145 -31.66 12.21 -1.61
N LEU A 146 -30.72 11.53 -0.95
CA LEU A 146 -29.76 10.65 -1.61
C LEU A 146 -30.16 9.17 -1.57
N LYS A 147 -31.19 8.80 -0.77
CA LYS A 147 -31.54 7.38 -0.54
C LYS A 147 -31.86 6.64 -1.84
N ASP A 148 -32.51 7.28 -2.80
CA ASP A 148 -32.85 6.65 -4.07
C ASP A 148 -31.62 6.49 -4.97
N SER A 149 -30.70 7.46 -5.01
CA SER A 149 -29.40 7.31 -5.69
C SER A 149 -28.59 6.12 -5.14
N PHE A 150 -28.60 5.90 -3.81
CA PHE A 150 -27.96 4.72 -3.22
C PHE A 150 -28.66 3.40 -3.62
N LYS A 151 -29.98 3.39 -3.77
CA LYS A 151 -30.73 2.20 -4.24
C LYS A 151 -30.45 1.91 -5.72
N ASP A 152 -30.36 2.93 -6.56
CA ASP A 152 -30.09 2.79 -8.01
C ASP A 152 -28.70 2.18 -8.26
N LEU A 153 -27.74 2.46 -7.38
CA LEU A 153 -26.42 1.82 -7.36
C LEU A 153 -26.44 0.37 -6.83
N ASN A 154 -27.62 -0.20 -6.56
CA ASN A 154 -27.83 -1.50 -5.95
C ASN A 154 -27.20 -1.66 -4.56
N LEU A 155 -27.04 -0.57 -3.81
CA LEU A 155 -26.48 -0.58 -2.46
C LEU A 155 -27.56 -0.95 -1.45
N ARG A 156 -27.18 -1.77 -0.46
CA ARG A 156 -28.12 -2.15 0.61
C ARG A 156 -28.14 -1.07 1.67
N VAL A 157 -29.20 -0.27 1.71
CA VAL A 157 -29.45 0.69 2.78
C VAL A 157 -30.19 -0.01 3.93
N THR A 158 -29.63 0.00 5.14
CA THR A 158 -30.26 -0.62 6.31
C THR A 158 -29.69 -0.04 7.60
N SER A 159 -30.49 0.02 8.66
CA SER A 159 -30.02 0.43 9.99
C SER A 159 -28.97 -0.54 10.52
N LEU A 160 -27.85 -0.03 11.00
CA LEU A 160 -26.79 -0.84 11.60
C LEU A 160 -26.66 -0.58 13.11
N THR A 161 -26.58 -1.65 13.88
CA THR A 161 -26.35 -1.56 15.34
C THR A 161 -24.90 -1.89 15.68
N PRO A 162 -24.33 -1.36 16.77
CA PRO A 162 -23.01 -1.76 17.24
C PRO A 162 -22.93 -3.29 17.45
N GLY A 163 -21.85 -3.90 16.97
CA GLY A 163 -21.59 -5.33 17.12
C GLY A 163 -20.36 -5.59 17.97
N THR A 164 -20.30 -6.76 18.61
CA THR A 164 -19.11 -7.17 19.35
C THR A 164 -17.92 -7.31 18.40
N PRO A 165 -16.75 -6.73 18.74
CA PRO A 165 -15.51 -6.90 18.00
C PRO A 165 -15.20 -8.37 17.69
N THR A 166 -14.38 -8.57 16.67
CA THR A 166 -13.84 -9.89 16.30
C THR A 166 -12.33 -9.87 16.48
N LYS A 167 -11.71 -11.04 16.48
CA LYS A 167 -10.26 -11.18 16.61
C LYS A 167 -9.52 -10.31 15.57
N GLU A 168 -10.09 -10.17 14.38
CA GLU A 168 -9.48 -9.45 13.26
C GLU A 168 -9.87 -7.96 13.25
N PHE A 169 -11.11 -7.63 13.60
CA PHE A 169 -11.70 -6.30 13.41
C PHE A 169 -12.25 -5.73 14.72
N ALA A 170 -11.77 -4.52 15.06
CA ALA A 170 -12.21 -3.79 16.26
C ALA A 170 -13.59 -3.15 16.04
N GLU A 171 -13.78 -2.48 14.90
CA GLU A 171 -15.05 -1.83 14.55
C GLU A 171 -15.96 -2.80 13.80
N ILE A 172 -17.00 -3.29 14.49
CA ILE A 172 -18.00 -4.20 13.93
C ILE A 172 -19.39 -3.61 14.14
N LYS A 173 -20.22 -3.68 13.10
CA LYS A 173 -21.66 -3.43 13.21
C LYS A 173 -22.46 -4.69 12.87
N ARG A 174 -23.77 -4.66 13.13
CA ARG A 174 -24.71 -5.73 12.86
C ARG A 174 -25.88 -5.20 12.03
N THR A 175 -26.25 -5.97 11.00
CA THR A 175 -27.51 -5.78 10.26
C THR A 175 -28.70 -6.29 11.08
N PRO A 176 -29.96 -5.95 10.73
CA PRO A 176 -31.15 -6.46 11.43
C PRO A 176 -31.23 -8.00 11.46
N GLY A 177 -30.68 -8.67 10.45
CA GLY A 177 -30.51 -10.13 10.41
C GLY A 177 -29.35 -10.67 11.25
N LYS A 178 -28.83 -9.89 12.21
CA LYS A 178 -27.70 -10.21 13.12
C LYS A 178 -26.38 -10.57 12.44
N ARG A 179 -26.23 -10.36 11.13
CA ARG A 179 -24.97 -10.58 10.41
C ARG A 179 -23.97 -9.47 10.73
N LYS A 180 -22.74 -9.86 11.11
CA LYS A 180 -21.63 -8.94 11.38
C LYS A 180 -21.08 -8.33 10.08
N VAL A 181 -20.83 -7.02 10.10
CA VAL A 181 -20.26 -6.25 9.00
C VAL A 181 -19.13 -5.37 9.54
N ARG A 182 -18.18 -5.03 8.67
CA ARG A 182 -17.03 -4.18 8.98
C ARG A 182 -16.96 -3.00 8.00
N PRO A 183 -16.45 -1.83 8.43
CA PRO A 183 -16.19 -0.75 7.50
C PRO A 183 -15.12 -1.17 6.49
N PHE A 184 -15.25 -0.71 5.25
CA PHE A 184 -14.18 -0.86 4.25
C PHE A 184 -13.81 0.44 3.53
N TYR A 185 -14.70 1.43 3.56
CA TYR A 185 -14.49 2.75 3.00
C TYR A 185 -15.24 3.78 3.85
N THR A 186 -14.58 4.90 4.16
CA THR A 186 -15.20 6.07 4.81
C THR A 186 -14.74 7.33 4.11
N LYS A 187 -15.66 8.24 3.78
CA LYS A 187 -15.37 9.59 3.28
C LYS A 187 -15.81 10.63 4.31
N GLU A 188 -14.94 11.62 4.55
CA GLU A 188 -15.14 12.73 5.47
C GLU A 188 -14.82 14.06 4.77
N GLY A 189 -15.51 15.12 5.19
CA GLY A 189 -15.30 16.47 4.66
C GLY A 189 -15.99 16.71 3.31
N GLY A 190 -15.50 17.73 2.60
CA GLY A 190 -16.17 18.25 1.39
C GLY A 190 -17.55 18.81 1.70
N SER A 191 -18.57 18.36 0.96
CA SER A 191 -19.97 18.78 1.16
C SER A 191 -20.71 18.00 2.25
N LEU A 192 -20.05 17.04 2.92
CA LEU A 192 -20.67 16.16 3.91
C LEU A 192 -20.62 16.73 5.34
N ASN A 193 -21.76 16.77 6.00
CA ASN A 193 -21.87 17.16 7.41
C ASN A 193 -21.53 16.00 8.37
N ARG A 194 -21.52 14.76 7.87
CA ARG A 194 -21.20 13.54 8.62
C ARG A 194 -20.40 12.55 7.75
N PRO A 195 -19.54 11.70 8.33
CA PRO A 195 -18.82 10.68 7.57
C PRO A 195 -19.76 9.71 6.84
N LEU A 196 -19.55 9.52 5.54
CA LEU A 196 -20.22 8.46 4.77
C LEU A 196 -19.36 7.20 4.85
N THR A 197 -19.89 6.15 5.52
CA THR A 197 -19.18 4.87 5.66
C THR A 197 -19.89 3.74 4.93
N PHE A 198 -19.13 2.99 4.14
CA PHE A 198 -19.56 1.76 3.51
C PHE A 198 -19.05 0.53 4.26
N TYR A 199 -19.96 -0.42 4.44
CA TYR A 199 -19.72 -1.66 5.17
C TYR A 199 -19.78 -2.86 4.23
N THR A 200 -18.97 -3.87 4.53
CA THR A 200 -19.05 -5.20 3.90
C THR A 200 -19.20 -6.28 4.96
N PRO A 201 -19.83 -7.42 4.62
CA PRO A 201 -19.81 -8.57 5.50
C PRO A 201 -18.38 -9.02 5.83
N ILE A 202 -18.18 -9.49 7.06
CA ILE A 202 -16.92 -10.16 7.42
C ILE A 202 -16.77 -11.41 6.54
N SER A 203 -15.62 -11.52 5.85
CA SER A 203 -15.28 -12.72 5.08
C SER A 203 -15.06 -13.88 6.03
N PRO A 204 -15.67 -15.07 5.80
CA PRO A 204 -15.37 -16.23 6.62
C PRO A 204 -13.92 -16.67 6.43
N GLU A 205 -13.35 -17.32 7.42
CA GLU A 205 -12.07 -17.99 7.28
C GLU A 205 -12.16 -19.21 6.32
N GLY A 206 -11.06 -19.49 5.61
CA GLY A 206 -10.92 -20.66 4.75
C GLY A 206 -11.02 -20.37 3.25
N LYS A 207 -11.11 -21.46 2.46
CA LYS A 207 -10.84 -21.50 1.00
C LYS A 207 -11.64 -20.49 0.13
N LYS A 208 -12.72 -19.90 0.63
CA LYS A 208 -13.58 -18.95 -0.11
C LYS A 208 -13.69 -17.54 0.52
N GLY A 209 -12.91 -17.24 1.56
CA GLY A 209 -12.97 -15.95 2.25
C GLY A 209 -11.59 -15.37 2.54
N MET A 210 -10.99 -15.74 3.67
CA MET A 210 -9.65 -15.28 4.06
C MET A 210 -8.74 -16.42 4.50
N VAL A 211 -7.43 -16.19 4.32
CA VAL A 211 -6.37 -17.12 4.75
C VAL A 211 -6.46 -17.34 6.26
N VAL A 212 -6.53 -18.62 6.67
CA VAL A 212 -6.33 -19.04 8.06
C VAL A 212 -4.84 -19.10 8.33
N MET A 213 -4.37 -18.37 9.34
CA MET A 213 -2.96 -18.37 9.72
C MET A 213 -2.80 -18.92 11.12
N LYS A 214 -1.76 -19.75 11.30
CA LYS A 214 -1.31 -20.13 12.63
C LYS A 214 -0.57 -18.95 13.27
N GLN A 215 -0.72 -18.80 14.57
CA GLN A 215 0.18 -17.95 15.34
C GLN A 215 1.59 -18.53 15.26
N VAL A 216 2.57 -17.67 15.07
CA VAL A 216 3.97 -18.06 14.91
C VAL A 216 4.85 -17.11 15.71
N THR A 217 5.96 -17.63 16.23
CA THR A 217 6.99 -16.82 16.88
C THR A 217 8.04 -16.37 15.87
N ALA A 218 8.80 -15.32 16.23
CA ALA A 218 9.92 -14.86 15.40
C ALA A 218 10.98 -15.96 15.19
N GLN A 219 11.21 -16.81 16.20
CA GLN A 219 12.15 -17.92 16.12
C GLN A 219 11.66 -18.99 15.14
N GLU A 220 10.39 -19.40 15.22
CA GLU A 220 9.81 -20.37 14.29
C GLU A 220 9.88 -19.89 12.83
N LEU A 221 9.67 -18.58 12.60
CA LEU A 221 9.81 -17.99 11.28
C LEU A 221 11.26 -18.04 10.79
N LYS A 222 12.22 -17.75 11.67
CA LYS A 222 13.65 -17.82 11.35
C LYS A 222 14.11 -19.25 11.08
N ASP A 223 13.59 -20.23 11.82
CA ASP A 223 13.91 -21.64 11.61
C ASP A 223 13.38 -22.15 10.27
N LYS A 224 12.16 -21.75 9.89
CA LYS A 224 11.55 -22.12 8.59
C LYS A 224 12.14 -21.34 7.42
N ILE A 225 12.55 -20.09 7.64
CA ILE A 225 13.10 -19.20 6.60
C ILE A 225 14.32 -18.45 7.16
N PRO A 226 15.50 -19.10 7.22
CA PRO A 226 16.70 -18.48 7.80
C PRO A 226 17.17 -17.21 7.08
N THR A 227 16.85 -17.09 5.80
CA THR A 227 17.24 -15.95 4.96
C THR A 227 16.27 -14.77 5.02
N LEU A 228 15.23 -14.85 5.86
CA LEU A 228 14.18 -13.84 5.92
C LEU A 228 14.72 -12.51 6.45
N ALA A 229 14.79 -11.51 5.57
CA ALA A 229 15.20 -10.14 5.91
C ALA A 229 14.00 -9.21 6.09
N ALA A 230 12.79 -9.66 5.75
CA ALA A 230 11.57 -8.88 5.96
C ALA A 230 11.25 -8.72 7.44
N GLN A 231 10.78 -7.53 7.81
CA GLN A 231 10.29 -7.21 9.14
C GLN A 231 8.84 -6.73 9.06
N ARG A 232 8.16 -6.61 10.21
CA ARG A 232 6.84 -5.97 10.25
C ARG A 232 6.95 -4.56 9.68
N ALA A 233 6.12 -4.27 8.69
CA ALA A 233 6.01 -2.92 8.17
C ALA A 233 5.46 -2.03 9.30
N LYS A 234 6.09 -0.86 9.47
CA LYS A 234 5.59 0.17 10.37
C LYS A 234 4.61 1.07 9.63
N PRO A 235 3.80 1.89 10.34
CA PRO A 235 3.04 2.94 9.69
C PRO A 235 3.95 3.83 8.83
N ILE A 236 3.51 4.14 7.61
CA ILE A 236 4.25 5.00 6.67
C ILE A 236 3.34 6.14 6.26
N THR A 237 3.82 7.37 6.43
CA THR A 237 3.19 8.57 5.89
C THR A 237 4.01 9.10 4.72
N PHE A 238 3.34 9.39 3.61
CA PHE A 238 3.96 9.90 2.39
C PHE A 238 3.00 10.82 1.64
N GLN A 239 3.55 11.67 0.77
CA GLN A 239 2.79 12.54 -0.11
C GLN A 239 3.02 12.11 -1.55
N VAL A 240 1.96 12.05 -2.34
CA VAL A 240 2.03 11.72 -3.76
C VAL A 240 1.75 12.99 -4.55
N PHE A 241 2.67 13.34 -5.45
CA PHE A 241 2.56 14.51 -6.31
C PHE A 241 2.35 14.12 -7.77
N LYS A 242 1.71 14.99 -8.56
CA LYS A 242 1.55 14.81 -10.03
C LYS A 242 2.91 14.58 -10.74
N LYS A 243 3.97 15.27 -10.30
CA LYS A 243 5.34 15.13 -10.85
C LYS A 243 5.95 13.74 -10.63
N ASP A 244 5.64 13.10 -9.51
CA ASP A 244 6.19 11.78 -9.18
C ASP A 244 5.54 10.72 -10.05
N ILE A 245 4.24 10.84 -10.33
CA ILE A 245 3.53 9.91 -11.23
C ILE A 245 4.09 10.00 -12.64
N LYS A 246 4.28 11.23 -13.17
CA LYS A 246 4.84 11.46 -14.50
C LYS A 246 6.27 10.90 -14.64
N SER A 247 7.13 11.11 -13.64
CA SER A 247 8.50 10.61 -13.67
C SER A 247 8.60 9.09 -13.47
N ASN A 248 7.65 8.48 -12.75
CA ASN A 248 7.69 7.06 -12.41
C ASN A 248 6.75 6.16 -13.25
N THR A 249 6.09 6.68 -14.29
CA THR A 249 5.18 5.89 -15.14
C THR A 249 5.87 4.67 -15.77
N ARG A 250 7.20 4.72 -15.96
CA ARG A 250 8.02 3.61 -16.49
C ARG A 250 9.00 3.03 -15.46
N ALA A 251 8.81 3.32 -14.17
CA ALA A 251 9.66 2.79 -13.13
C ALA A 251 9.58 1.26 -13.13
N SER A 252 10.75 0.61 -13.26
CA SER A 252 10.87 -0.84 -13.20
C SER A 252 11.62 -1.24 -11.94
N ARG A 253 11.26 -2.40 -11.40
CA ARG A 253 11.92 -2.98 -10.22
C ARG A 253 13.37 -3.29 -10.58
N ARG A 254 14.32 -2.65 -9.88
CA ARG A 254 15.77 -2.86 -10.11
C ARG A 254 16.25 -4.22 -9.58
N ILE A 255 15.59 -4.71 -8.53
CA ILE A 255 15.90 -5.97 -7.87
C ILE A 255 14.60 -6.76 -7.73
N ASN A 256 14.67 -8.09 -7.79
CA ASN A 256 13.48 -8.89 -7.52
C ASN A 256 13.13 -8.88 -6.02
N GLN A 257 11.84 -8.94 -5.67
CA GLN A 257 11.40 -8.82 -4.28
C GLN A 257 11.95 -9.93 -3.37
N LYS A 258 12.11 -11.16 -3.89
CA LYS A 258 12.77 -12.26 -3.16
C LYS A 258 14.21 -11.91 -2.76
N SER A 259 14.94 -11.20 -3.62
CA SER A 259 16.32 -10.80 -3.37
C SER A 259 16.47 -9.70 -2.33
N MET A 260 15.39 -8.98 -2.04
CA MET A 260 15.35 -7.95 -1.00
C MET A 260 14.83 -8.52 0.32
N THR A 261 13.76 -9.31 0.25
CA THR A 261 13.08 -9.87 1.43
C THR A 261 13.69 -11.19 1.91
N GLY A 262 14.51 -11.83 1.07
CA GLY A 262 15.13 -13.13 1.35
C GLY A 262 14.23 -14.34 1.11
N ALA A 263 12.94 -14.14 0.83
CA ALA A 263 11.96 -15.21 0.62
C ALA A 263 10.88 -14.83 -0.40
N THR A 264 10.24 -15.81 -1.02
CA THR A 264 9.00 -15.52 -1.77
C THR A 264 7.86 -15.28 -0.79
N CYS A 265 6.86 -14.49 -1.19
CA CYS A 265 5.68 -14.28 -0.35
C CYS A 265 4.97 -15.61 -0.07
N GLN A 266 4.93 -16.52 -1.04
CA GLN A 266 4.41 -17.88 -0.85
C GLN A 266 5.13 -18.64 0.27
N GLN A 267 6.46 -18.63 0.31
CA GLN A 267 7.23 -19.27 1.38
C GLN A 267 6.86 -18.69 2.75
N LEU A 268 6.66 -17.37 2.83
CA LEU A 268 6.24 -16.73 4.07
C LEU A 268 4.83 -17.18 4.50
N PHE A 269 3.86 -17.22 3.59
CA PHE A 269 2.52 -17.75 3.89
C PHE A 269 2.58 -19.23 4.33
N ALA A 270 3.38 -20.07 3.66
CA ALA A 270 3.58 -21.46 4.05
C ALA A 270 4.19 -21.59 5.46
N ALA A 271 5.11 -20.71 5.84
CA ALA A 271 5.69 -20.69 7.19
C ALA A 271 4.65 -20.39 8.29
N HIS A 272 3.55 -19.69 7.94
CA HIS A 272 2.39 -19.44 8.81
C HIS A 272 1.35 -20.58 8.76
N GLY A 273 1.70 -21.74 8.19
CA GLY A 273 0.85 -22.93 8.15
C GLY A 273 -0.25 -22.89 7.09
N VAL A 274 -0.11 -22.01 6.07
CA VAL A 274 -1.06 -21.92 4.96
C VAL A 274 -0.72 -22.95 3.90
N ASP A 275 -1.72 -23.73 3.47
CA ASP A 275 -1.56 -24.63 2.34
C ASP A 275 -1.38 -23.82 1.05
N THR A 276 -0.14 -23.73 0.58
CA THR A 276 0.16 -23.00 -0.65
C THR A 276 0.12 -23.94 -1.85
N ILE A 277 -0.93 -23.83 -2.65
CA ILE A 277 -1.04 -24.56 -3.92
C ILE A 277 -0.34 -23.72 -5.01
N ILE A 278 0.62 -24.33 -5.71
CA ILE A 278 1.18 -23.71 -6.92
C ILE A 278 0.11 -23.79 -8.01
N LYS A 279 -0.47 -22.65 -8.36
CA LYS A 279 -1.36 -22.58 -9.52
C LYS A 279 -0.53 -22.57 -10.80
N ILE A 280 -1.08 -23.18 -11.85
CA ILE A 280 -0.49 -23.18 -13.21
C ILE A 280 -0.21 -21.74 -13.70
N HIS A 281 -0.94 -20.74 -13.17
CA HIS A 281 -0.79 -19.34 -13.54
C HIS A 281 -0.60 -18.42 -12.32
N GLY A 282 0.66 -18.14 -12.01
CA GLY A 282 1.05 -17.13 -11.02
C GLY A 282 0.89 -17.58 -9.56
N SER A 283 1.41 -16.74 -8.65
CA SER A 283 1.30 -16.96 -7.21
C SER A 283 0.02 -16.34 -6.66
N GLU A 284 -0.63 -17.00 -5.71
CA GLU A 284 -1.74 -16.43 -4.94
C GLU A 284 -1.29 -15.42 -3.88
N TYR A 285 0.02 -15.31 -3.66
CA TYR A 285 0.62 -14.49 -2.61
C TYR A 285 1.66 -13.57 -3.20
N HIS A 286 1.53 -12.27 -2.93
CA HIS A 286 2.37 -11.22 -3.49
C HIS A 286 3.06 -10.43 -2.38
N TRP A 287 4.30 -10.02 -2.66
CA TRP A 287 4.90 -8.91 -1.94
C TRP A 287 4.30 -7.63 -2.54
N SER A 288 3.42 -6.98 -1.78
CA SER A 288 2.72 -5.79 -2.22
C SER A 288 3.42 -4.54 -1.75
N HIS A 289 3.55 -3.57 -2.65
CA HIS A 289 3.98 -2.22 -2.28
C HIS A 289 2.86 -1.55 -1.48
N ILE A 290 3.19 -0.94 -0.33
CA ILE A 290 2.26 -0.11 0.43
C ILE A 290 2.07 1.22 -0.32
N TRP A 291 3.19 1.82 -0.70
CA TRP A 291 3.29 2.96 -1.60
C TRP A 291 3.72 2.44 -2.98
N GLY A 292 2.78 2.41 -3.93
CA GLY A 292 3.01 1.92 -5.28
C GLY A 292 4.19 2.61 -6.00
N LEU A 293 5.00 1.84 -6.73
CA LEU A 293 6.18 2.35 -7.42
C LEU A 293 5.85 3.49 -8.41
N PHE A 294 4.74 3.36 -9.14
CA PHE A 294 4.32 4.39 -10.10
C PHE A 294 3.76 5.65 -9.43
N LEU A 295 3.47 5.60 -8.12
CA LEU A 295 3.10 6.75 -7.31
C LEU A 295 4.34 7.42 -6.65
N GLY A 296 5.56 7.01 -7.02
CA GLY A 296 6.80 7.50 -6.43
C GLY A 296 7.36 6.66 -5.28
N GLY A 297 6.73 5.52 -4.97
CA GLY A 297 7.17 4.68 -3.87
C GLY A 297 8.54 4.07 -4.08
N GLN A 298 9.30 3.92 -2.99
CA GLN A 298 10.62 3.30 -3.05
C GLN A 298 10.52 1.78 -3.19
N HIS A 299 11.45 1.18 -3.93
CA HIS A 299 11.58 -0.27 -4.02
C HIS A 299 12.40 -0.83 -2.85
N SER A 300 11.86 -0.73 -1.64
CA SER A 300 12.51 -1.11 -0.38
C SER A 300 11.75 -2.22 0.36
N VAL A 301 12.41 -2.92 1.30
CA VAL A 301 11.74 -3.92 2.16
C VAL A 301 10.72 -3.26 3.08
N ARG A 302 11.03 -2.05 3.58
CA ARG A 302 10.13 -1.26 4.45
C ARG A 302 8.79 -0.92 3.76
N ASN A 303 8.79 -0.79 2.44
CA ASN A 303 7.61 -0.51 1.63
C ASN A 303 6.90 -1.77 1.10
N LEU A 304 7.22 -2.95 1.63
CA LEU A 304 6.61 -4.21 1.20
C LEU A 304 5.87 -4.90 2.35
N ILE A 305 4.66 -5.36 2.05
CA ILE A 305 3.90 -6.25 2.94
C ILE A 305 3.51 -7.54 2.20
N PRO A 306 3.39 -8.67 2.92
CA PRO A 306 2.84 -9.88 2.34
C PRO A 306 1.33 -9.75 2.25
N THR A 307 0.77 -10.04 1.07
CA THR A 307 -0.69 -10.08 0.87
C THR A 307 -1.06 -11.22 -0.05
N THR A 308 -2.36 -11.56 -0.08
CA THR A 308 -2.91 -12.34 -1.19
C THR A 308 -2.90 -11.49 -2.47
N ALA A 309 -2.85 -12.16 -3.63
CA ALA A 309 -2.94 -11.50 -4.94
C ALA A 309 -4.23 -10.68 -5.06
N ALA A 310 -5.36 -11.19 -4.54
CA ALA A 310 -6.63 -10.48 -4.54
C ALA A 310 -6.58 -9.18 -3.75
N ALA A 311 -5.99 -9.17 -2.55
CA ALA A 311 -5.80 -7.96 -1.75
C ALA A 311 -4.89 -6.95 -2.46
N ASN A 312 -3.79 -7.42 -3.06
CA ASN A 312 -2.92 -6.58 -3.88
C ASN A 312 -3.67 -5.91 -5.04
N TYR A 313 -4.52 -6.65 -5.75
CA TYR A 313 -5.32 -6.10 -6.84
C TYR A 313 -6.39 -5.12 -6.34
N ASN A 314 -6.94 -5.33 -5.16
CA ASN A 314 -7.87 -4.37 -4.56
C ASN A 314 -7.18 -3.04 -4.27
N MET A 315 -5.97 -3.04 -3.70
CA MET A 315 -5.18 -1.82 -3.53
C MET A 315 -4.97 -1.07 -4.85
N LEU A 316 -4.56 -1.78 -5.91
CA LEU A 316 -4.42 -1.19 -7.23
C LEU A 316 -5.75 -0.61 -7.76
N LYS A 317 -6.87 -1.35 -7.60
CA LYS A 317 -8.16 -1.00 -8.20
C LYS A 317 -8.79 0.24 -7.55
N ILE A 318 -8.79 0.33 -6.22
CA ILE A 318 -9.55 1.37 -5.50
C ILE A 318 -8.71 2.48 -4.88
N PHE A 319 -7.42 2.24 -4.68
CA PHE A 319 -6.50 3.19 -4.08
C PHE A 319 -5.55 3.74 -5.14
N GLU A 320 -4.62 2.93 -5.66
CA GLU A 320 -3.49 3.47 -6.42
C GLU A 320 -3.94 4.11 -7.75
N ARG A 321 -4.88 3.48 -8.47
CA ARG A 321 -5.46 4.06 -9.69
C ARG A 321 -6.24 5.33 -9.44
N TYR A 322 -6.95 5.42 -8.32
CA TYR A 322 -7.70 6.62 -7.97
C TYR A 322 -6.76 7.78 -7.68
N VAL A 323 -5.75 7.58 -6.83
CA VAL A 323 -4.75 8.61 -6.51
C VAL A 323 -4.07 9.11 -7.79
N ALA A 324 -3.67 8.20 -8.67
CA ALA A 324 -3.08 8.60 -9.95
C ALA A 324 -4.05 9.38 -10.83
N LYS A 325 -5.28 8.90 -11.00
CA LYS A 325 -6.33 9.58 -11.77
C LYS A 325 -6.57 10.98 -11.21
N ARG A 326 -6.86 11.10 -9.91
CA ARG A 326 -7.17 12.37 -9.23
C ARG A 326 -6.07 13.43 -9.37
N LEU A 327 -4.80 13.02 -9.33
CA LEU A 327 -3.66 13.92 -9.48
C LEU A 327 -3.30 14.23 -10.94
N THR A 328 -3.68 13.38 -11.90
CA THR A 328 -3.25 13.53 -13.29
C THR A 328 -4.32 14.01 -14.25
N GLU A 329 -5.60 13.89 -13.88
CA GLU A 329 -6.69 14.49 -14.63
C GLU A 329 -6.48 15.99 -14.77
N ASP A 330 -6.63 16.50 -15.99
CA ASP A 330 -6.58 17.92 -16.30
C ASP A 330 -7.90 18.59 -15.91
N ASN A 331 -8.18 18.55 -14.62
CA ASN A 331 -9.22 19.31 -13.96
C ASN A 331 -8.55 20.50 -13.26
N ALA A 332 -9.12 21.69 -13.39
CA ALA A 332 -8.65 22.91 -12.72
C ALA A 332 -8.60 22.74 -11.18
N ASN A 333 -9.40 21.82 -10.65
CA ASN A 333 -9.50 21.54 -9.21
C ASN A 333 -8.71 20.30 -8.77
N SER A 334 -7.89 19.71 -9.65
CA SER A 334 -7.04 18.58 -9.25
C SER A 334 -6.05 19.03 -8.16
N PRO A 335 -5.96 18.29 -7.02
CA PRO A 335 -5.05 18.68 -5.94
C PRO A 335 -3.59 18.55 -6.39
N ASP A 336 -2.70 19.38 -5.82
CA ASP A 336 -1.26 19.30 -6.10
C ASP A 336 -0.64 18.03 -5.52
N CYS A 337 -1.15 17.59 -4.37
CA CYS A 337 -0.71 16.40 -3.68
C CYS A 337 -1.84 15.75 -2.88
N ILE A 338 -1.68 14.45 -2.63
CA ILE A 338 -2.50 13.70 -1.68
C ILE A 338 -1.57 13.17 -0.59
N GLN A 339 -1.85 13.52 0.66
CA GLN A 339 -1.16 12.95 1.81
C GLN A 339 -1.80 11.62 2.18
N ILE A 340 -0.97 10.61 2.40
CA ILE A 340 -1.40 9.24 2.61
C ILE A 340 -0.66 8.69 3.83
N THR A 341 -1.41 8.13 4.77
CA THR A 341 -0.88 7.37 5.90
C THR A 341 -1.37 5.94 5.81
N ALA A 342 -0.44 5.01 5.65
CA ALA A 342 -0.70 3.59 5.57
C ALA A 342 -0.34 2.90 6.88
N ILE A 343 -1.31 2.22 7.50
CA ILE A 343 -1.20 1.63 8.83
C ILE A 343 -1.47 0.11 8.70
N PRO A 344 -0.43 -0.72 8.68
CA PRO A 344 -0.59 -2.17 8.74
C PRO A 344 -0.97 -2.60 10.16
N LYS A 345 -2.03 -3.38 10.30
CA LYS A 345 -2.47 -3.98 11.56
C LYS A 345 -2.05 -5.44 11.62
N TYR A 346 -1.39 -5.83 12.71
CA TYR A 346 -0.95 -7.20 12.98
C TYR A 346 -1.78 -7.83 14.09
N GLU A 347 -1.66 -9.15 14.24
CA GLU A 347 -2.25 -9.87 15.37
C GLU A 347 -1.37 -9.66 16.62
N GLU A 348 -1.99 -9.27 17.74
CA GLU A 348 -1.28 -8.86 18.96
C GLU A 348 -0.47 -10.00 19.58
N ASN A 349 -1.01 -11.22 19.60
CA ASN A 349 -0.40 -12.39 20.24
C ASN A 349 0.39 -13.27 19.26
N SER A 350 1.05 -12.66 18.28
CA SER A 350 1.78 -13.37 17.23
C SER A 350 2.94 -12.49 16.77
N ASP A 351 4.02 -13.09 16.27
CA ASP A 351 5.11 -12.39 15.58
C ASP A 351 4.93 -12.41 14.05
N SER A 352 3.73 -12.78 13.59
CA SER A 352 3.40 -12.83 12.16
C SER A 352 3.83 -11.57 11.41
N LEU A 353 4.51 -11.77 10.28
CA LEU A 353 4.89 -10.68 9.36
C LEU A 353 3.79 -10.33 8.35
N ILE A 354 2.70 -11.11 8.34
CA ILE A 354 1.54 -10.90 7.47
C ILE A 354 0.50 -10.08 8.25
N PRO A 355 0.22 -8.83 7.83
CA PRO A 355 -0.82 -8.03 8.47
C PRO A 355 -2.19 -8.71 8.32
N ILE A 356 -3.10 -8.42 9.23
CA ILE A 356 -4.54 -8.74 9.11
C ILE A 356 -5.20 -7.75 8.14
N GLU A 357 -4.80 -6.49 8.27
CA GLU A 357 -5.43 -5.36 7.61
C GLU A 357 -4.39 -4.29 7.25
N LEU A 358 -4.64 -3.58 6.16
CA LEU A 358 -3.97 -2.34 5.83
C LEU A 358 -5.02 -1.23 5.77
N LYS A 359 -4.91 -0.27 6.68
CA LYS A 359 -5.72 0.95 6.69
C LYS A 359 -4.97 2.06 5.95
N LEU A 360 -5.58 2.62 4.93
CA LEU A 360 -5.03 3.71 4.11
C LEU A 360 -5.87 4.96 4.38
N ASN A 361 -5.29 5.93 5.06
CA ASN A 361 -5.91 7.23 5.32
C ASN A 361 -5.36 8.22 4.28
N LEU A 362 -6.22 8.73 3.42
CA LEU A 362 -5.91 9.74 2.41
C LEU A 362 -6.48 11.08 2.88
N SER A 363 -5.75 12.16 2.65
CA SER A 363 -6.22 13.52 2.92
C SER A 363 -5.67 14.49 1.88
N TRP A 364 -6.51 15.37 1.37
CA TRP A 364 -6.13 16.44 0.45
C TRP A 364 -7.03 17.65 0.61
N GLU A 365 -6.62 18.75 0.00
CA GLU A 365 -7.43 19.95 -0.13
C GLU A 365 -7.95 20.04 -1.57
N ASP A 366 -9.26 20.17 -1.69
CA ASP A 366 -9.97 20.39 -2.94
C ASP A 366 -10.35 21.86 -3.06
N LYS A 367 -10.51 22.34 -4.30
CA LYS A 367 -11.08 23.67 -4.54
C LYS A 367 -12.48 23.50 -5.10
N ASP A 368 -13.44 24.21 -4.52
CA ASP A 368 -14.77 24.26 -5.11
C ASP A 368 -14.83 25.21 -6.31
N THR A 369 -16.02 25.31 -6.92
CA THR A 369 -16.28 26.17 -8.09
C THR A 369 -16.03 27.65 -7.82
N GLU A 370 -16.07 28.07 -6.56
CA GLU A 370 -15.81 29.45 -6.12
C GLU A 370 -14.33 29.65 -5.73
N GLY A 371 -13.52 28.60 -5.79
CA GLY A 371 -12.10 28.62 -5.44
C GLY A 371 -11.81 28.44 -3.95
N ASN A 372 -12.82 28.15 -3.12
CA ASN A 372 -12.65 27.92 -1.69
C ASN A 372 -12.04 26.53 -1.43
N SER A 373 -11.06 26.47 -0.53
CA SER A 373 -10.43 25.21 -0.13
C SER A 373 -11.31 24.39 0.80
N LYS A 374 -11.56 23.13 0.45
CA LYS A 374 -12.28 22.14 1.24
C LYS A 374 -11.36 20.98 1.58
N LYS A 375 -11.28 20.62 2.86
CA LYS A 375 -10.56 19.42 3.29
C LYS A 375 -11.41 18.18 3.04
N ILE A 376 -10.80 17.19 2.39
CA ILE A 376 -11.39 15.89 2.17
C ILE A 376 -10.46 14.84 2.78
N ALA A 377 -11.05 13.86 3.46
CA ALA A 377 -10.35 12.69 3.94
C ALA A 377 -11.09 11.42 3.54
N GLU A 378 -10.32 10.39 3.18
CA GLU A 378 -10.83 9.05 2.93
C GLU A 378 -10.07 8.02 3.76
N THR A 379 -10.79 7.02 4.26
CA THR A 379 -10.21 5.85 4.87
C THR A 379 -10.59 4.63 4.05
N ILE A 380 -9.59 3.92 3.53
CA ILE A 380 -9.76 2.65 2.80
C ILE A 380 -9.17 1.53 3.65
N THR A 381 -9.95 0.45 3.83
CA THR A 381 -9.53 -0.67 4.66
C THR A 381 -9.44 -1.96 3.85
N ILE A 382 -8.22 -2.47 3.68
CA ILE A 382 -7.93 -3.68 2.89
C ILE A 382 -7.61 -4.85 3.82
N ASN A 383 -8.37 -5.94 3.73
CA ASN A 383 -7.97 -7.20 4.34
C ASN A 383 -6.89 -7.85 3.48
N THR A 384 -5.66 -7.88 3.99
CA THR A 384 -4.45 -8.37 3.29
C THR A 384 -4.42 -9.89 3.11
N ARG A 385 -5.28 -10.61 3.83
CA ARG A 385 -5.45 -12.07 3.83
C ARG A 385 -6.66 -12.54 3.00
N SER A 386 -7.44 -11.62 2.44
CA SER A 386 -8.67 -11.94 1.71
C SER A 386 -8.39 -12.51 0.32
N TYR A 387 -9.04 -13.62 -0.05
CA TYR A 387 -9.05 -14.10 -1.44
C TYR A 387 -10.07 -13.37 -2.33
N ARG A 388 -10.91 -12.51 -1.74
CA ARG A 388 -11.98 -11.81 -2.45
C ARG A 388 -11.48 -10.53 -3.11
N THR A 389 -11.72 -10.43 -4.41
CA THR A 389 -11.56 -9.19 -5.16
C THR A 389 -12.79 -8.30 -5.00
N MET A 390 -12.60 -6.99 -4.99
CA MET A 390 -13.71 -6.05 -4.98
C MET A 390 -14.56 -6.18 -6.25
N THR A 391 -15.87 -6.28 -6.06
CA THR A 391 -16.84 -6.33 -7.16
C THR A 391 -16.91 -4.98 -7.87
N ASP A 392 -17.51 -4.94 -9.06
CA ASP A 392 -17.67 -3.68 -9.79
C ASP A 392 -18.65 -2.75 -9.06
N THR A 393 -19.68 -3.28 -8.41
CA THR A 393 -20.59 -2.50 -7.57
C THR A 393 -19.88 -1.85 -6.39
N MET A 394 -18.92 -2.54 -5.74
CA MET A 394 -18.10 -1.92 -4.69
C MET A 394 -17.27 -0.74 -5.20
N VAL A 395 -16.72 -0.87 -6.41
CA VAL A 395 -15.93 0.20 -7.02
C VAL A 395 -16.81 1.36 -7.48
N GLN A 396 -17.99 1.08 -8.04
CA GLN A 396 -18.98 2.08 -8.39
C GLN A 396 -19.46 2.86 -7.16
N ALA A 397 -19.75 2.18 -6.05
CA ALA A 397 -20.13 2.83 -4.79
C ALA A 397 -19.06 3.82 -4.33
N ILE A 398 -17.79 3.41 -4.33
CA ILE A 398 -16.67 4.28 -3.98
C ILE A 398 -16.55 5.45 -4.98
N SER A 399 -16.68 5.19 -6.28
CA SER A 399 -16.62 6.24 -7.31
C SER A 399 -17.73 7.27 -7.13
N PHE A 400 -18.95 6.82 -6.86
CA PHE A 400 -20.09 7.69 -6.56
C PHE A 400 -19.81 8.58 -5.35
N ALA A 401 -19.28 8.00 -4.26
CA ALA A 401 -18.92 8.77 -3.07
C ALA A 401 -17.84 9.82 -3.35
N ARG A 402 -16.93 9.55 -4.30
CA ARG A 402 -15.85 10.45 -4.69
C ARG A 402 -16.32 11.60 -5.57
N ASP A 403 -17.03 11.28 -6.64
CA ASP A 403 -17.24 12.19 -7.76
C ASP A 403 -18.68 12.74 -7.79
N ASP A 404 -19.68 11.87 -7.62
CA ASP A 404 -21.09 12.23 -7.85
C ASP A 404 -21.76 12.83 -6.60
N LEU A 405 -21.34 12.37 -5.42
CA LEU A 405 -21.93 12.80 -4.15
C LEU A 405 -21.77 14.30 -3.90
N GLU A 406 -20.63 14.87 -4.28
CA GLU A 406 -20.39 16.30 -4.11
C GLU A 406 -21.26 17.14 -5.04
N LEU A 407 -21.41 16.69 -6.30
CA LEU A 407 -22.27 17.33 -7.28
C LEU A 407 -23.73 17.30 -6.82
N MET A 408 -24.23 16.14 -6.39
CA MET A 408 -25.61 16.00 -5.91
C MET A 408 -25.87 16.86 -4.65
N MET A 409 -24.93 16.88 -3.71
CA MET A 409 -25.07 17.70 -2.50
C MET A 409 -25.04 19.20 -2.78
N ALA A 410 -24.33 19.65 -3.83
CA ALA A 410 -24.36 21.05 -4.26
C ALA A 410 -25.74 21.43 -4.83
N VAL A 411 -26.34 20.56 -5.67
CA VAL A 411 -27.67 20.77 -6.25
C VAL A 411 -28.77 20.80 -5.20
N ILE A 412 -28.71 19.90 -4.19
CA ILE A 412 -29.70 19.89 -3.10
C ILE A 412 -29.63 21.21 -2.31
N LYS A 413 -28.42 21.70 -2.01
CA LYS A 413 -28.25 22.96 -1.27
C LYS A 413 -28.76 24.18 -2.03
N SER A 414 -28.63 24.23 -3.36
CA SER A 414 -29.19 25.35 -4.14
C SER A 414 -30.72 25.31 -4.14
N GLN A 415 -31.33 24.14 -4.26
CA GLN A 415 -32.80 24.00 -4.19
C GLN A 415 -33.38 24.39 -2.82
N ASP A 416 -32.68 24.07 -1.73
CA ASP A 416 -33.08 24.47 -0.37
C ASP A 416 -32.92 25.99 -0.12
N GLN A 417 -32.08 26.68 -0.90
CA GLN A 417 -31.93 28.14 -0.83
C GLN A 417 -32.98 28.85 -1.68
N ASP A 418 -33.27 28.34 -2.88
CA ASP A 418 -34.30 28.90 -3.76
C ASP A 418 -35.71 28.77 -3.15
N SER A 419 -36.01 27.63 -2.51
CA SER A 419 -37.30 27.42 -1.82
C SER A 419 -37.51 28.34 -0.62
N LYS A 420 -36.45 28.69 0.13
CA LYS A 420 -36.54 29.66 1.23
C LYS A 420 -36.72 31.10 0.76
N LEU A 421 -36.19 31.45 -0.41
CA LEU A 421 -36.39 32.76 -1.02
C LEU A 421 -37.81 32.94 -1.59
N GLU A 422 -38.47 31.86 -2.00
CA GLU A 422 -39.89 31.89 -2.42
C GLU A 422 -40.84 32.03 -1.23
N ASP A 423 -40.57 31.37 -0.09
CA ASP A 423 -41.41 31.49 1.11
C ASP A 423 -41.32 32.89 1.77
N ASP A 424 -40.14 33.52 1.79
CA ASP A 424 -39.95 34.88 2.34
C ASP A 424 -40.56 36.00 1.45
N GLN A 425 -40.92 35.70 0.19
CA GLN A 425 -41.59 36.65 -0.69
C GLN A 425 -43.13 36.67 -0.55
N PHE A 426 -43.72 35.70 0.16
CA PHE A 426 -45.17 35.65 0.38
C PHE A 426 -45.66 36.27 1.70
N GLU A 427 -44.79 36.62 2.64
CA GLU A 427 -45.22 37.24 3.93
C GLU A 427 -45.40 38.77 3.89
N ASN A 428 -45.09 39.47 2.78
CA ASN A 428 -45.28 40.94 2.69
C ASN A 428 -46.53 41.38 1.92
N GLY A 429 -47.54 40.51 1.78
CA GLY A 429 -48.72 40.74 0.96
C GLY A 429 -50.06 40.74 1.68
N SER A 430 -50.24 41.46 2.81
CA SER A 430 -51.61 41.79 3.28
C SER A 430 -51.65 42.91 4.31
N SER A 431 -51.85 44.14 3.84
CA SER A 431 -52.57 45.16 4.61
C SER A 431 -53.31 46.11 3.66
N PHE A 432 -54.33 45.59 2.96
CA PHE A 432 -55.40 46.43 2.45
C PHE A 432 -56.44 46.57 3.56
N SER A 433 -56.50 47.76 4.15
CA SER A 433 -57.56 48.17 5.08
C SER A 433 -58.72 48.72 4.27
N ILE A 434 -59.94 48.28 4.59
CA ILE A 434 -61.22 48.81 4.08
C ILE A 434 -61.50 50.18 4.72
#